data_AF-A0A502EH55-F1
#
_entry.id   AF-A0A502EH55-F1
#
_cell.length_a   1.000
_cell.length_b   1.000
_cell.length_c   1.000
_cell.angle_alpha   90.00
_cell.angle_beta   90.00
_cell.angle_gamma   90.00
#
_symmetry.space_group_name_H-M   'P 1'
#
loop_
_entity.id
_entity.type
_entity.pdbx_description
1 polymer ?
#
loop_
_entity_poly.entity_id
_entity_poly.type
_entity_poly.pdbx_seq_one_letter_code
_entity_poly.pdbx_strand_id
1 'polypeptide(L)'
;MADQSLRDTDDPAAEILATGGLITLLGTVVATVIAVVALGDGDSALAGILGAVALISFAASLVFFAADSNRSEGAPLPFPSWLRTESETAAEV
;
A
#
# COMPACT_ATOMS: atom_id res chain seq x y z
N MET A 1 5.34 -1.28 -32.62
CA MET A 1 4.49 -0.12 -32.29
C MET A 1 4.36 -0.09 -30.79
N ALA A 2 5.19 0.70 -30.13
CA ALA A 2 5.24 0.86 -28.68
C ALA A 2 4.31 2.01 -28.33
N ASP A 3 3.13 1.71 -27.80
CA ASP A 3 2.17 2.76 -27.39
C ASP A 3 1.20 2.31 -26.29
N GLN A 4 1.69 1.49 -25.35
CA GLN A 4 0.94 1.12 -24.14
C GLN A 4 1.65 1.52 -22.83
N SER A 5 2.92 1.95 -22.90
CA SER A 5 3.71 2.35 -21.74
C SER A 5 3.36 3.75 -21.19
N LEU A 6 2.58 4.55 -21.91
CA LEU A 6 2.25 5.93 -21.54
C LEU A 6 0.83 6.10 -20.98
N ARG A 7 -0.02 5.07 -21.04
CA ARG A 7 -1.41 5.18 -20.55
C ARG A 7 -1.60 4.89 -19.06
N ASP A 8 -0.61 4.30 -18.40
CA ASP A 8 -0.67 4.03 -16.95
C ASP A 8 0.02 5.12 -16.12
N THR A 9 0.94 5.87 -16.73
CA THR A 9 1.71 6.94 -16.07
C THR A 9 0.90 8.22 -15.81
N ASP A 10 -0.17 8.48 -16.56
CA ASP A 10 -0.94 9.73 -16.52
C ASP A 10 -2.23 9.65 -15.67
N ASP A 11 -2.39 8.65 -14.80
CA ASP A 11 -3.53 8.64 -13.88
C ASP A 11 -3.20 9.37 -12.58
N PRO A 12 -3.65 10.63 -12.41
CA PRO A 12 -3.38 11.40 -11.20
C PRO A 12 -3.95 10.71 -9.95
N ALA A 13 -4.97 9.87 -10.09
CA ALA A 13 -5.50 9.13 -8.95
C ALA A 13 -4.51 8.07 -8.43
N ALA A 14 -3.73 7.42 -9.32
CA ALA A 14 -2.75 6.41 -8.91
C ALA A 14 -1.62 7.03 -8.08
N GLU A 15 -1.07 8.16 -8.54
CA GLU A 15 -0.04 8.89 -7.81
C GLU A 15 -0.54 9.39 -6.45
N ILE A 16 -1.79 9.87 -6.39
CA ILE A 16 -2.42 10.33 -5.14
C ILE A 16 -2.65 9.16 -4.16
N LEU A 17 -3.11 8.01 -4.64
CA LEU A 17 -3.36 6.83 -3.79
C LEU A 17 -2.04 6.29 -3.22
N ALA A 18 -1.02 6.12 -4.07
CA ALA A 18 0.29 5.64 -3.65
C ALA A 18 0.96 6.61 -2.65
N THR A 19 0.96 7.92 -2.97
CA THR A 19 1.56 8.95 -2.11
C THR A 19 0.77 9.11 -0.81
N GLY A 20 -0.56 9.08 -0.87
CA GLY A 20 -1.43 9.13 0.31
C GLY A 20 -1.24 7.93 1.23
N GLY A 21 -1.15 6.72 0.68
CA GLY A 21 -0.82 5.50 1.41
C GLY A 21 0.53 5.57 2.10
N LEU A 22 1.55 6.12 1.42
CA LEU A 22 2.89 6.29 1.98
C LEU A 22 2.92 7.33 3.12
N ILE A 23 2.28 8.48 2.94
CA ILE A 23 2.25 9.55 3.96
C ILE A 23 1.52 9.08 5.21
N THR A 24 0.39 8.36 5.05
CA THR A 24 -0.35 7.80 6.19
C THR A 24 0.45 6.72 6.93
N LEU A 25 1.25 5.92 6.22
CA LEU A 25 2.19 4.97 6.82
C LEU A 25 3.29 5.71 7.60
N LEU A 26 3.87 6.77 7.04
CA LEU A 26 4.86 7.59 7.75
C LEU A 26 4.28 8.18 9.04
N GLY A 27 3.07 8.74 8.97
CA GLY A 27 2.36 9.26 10.14
C GLY A 27 2.12 8.19 11.21
N THR A 28 1.78 6.97 10.79
CA THR A 28 1.65 5.80 11.68
C THR A 28 2.95 5.53 12.44
N VAL A 29 4.08 5.47 11.74
CA VAL A 29 5.38 5.18 12.35
C VAL A 29 5.75 6.27 13.35
N VAL A 30 5.59 7.54 12.97
CA VAL A 30 5.88 8.68 13.86
C VAL A 30 5.00 8.65 15.10
N ALA A 31 3.68 8.47 14.94
CA ALA A 31 2.76 8.37 16.07
C ALA A 31 3.10 7.20 16.99
N THR A 32 3.50 6.06 16.43
CA THR A 32 3.92 4.88 17.20
C THR A 32 5.18 5.16 18.02
N VAL A 33 6.18 5.81 17.43
CA VAL A 33 7.41 6.18 18.16
C VAL A 33 7.09 7.12 19.32
N ILE A 34 6.28 8.14 19.09
CA ILE A 34 5.87 9.08 20.15
C ILE A 34 5.06 8.35 21.23
N ALA A 35 4.18 7.42 20.86
CA ALA A 35 3.43 6.61 21.83
C ALA A 35 4.36 5.77 22.72
N VAL A 36 5.40 5.16 22.15
CA VAL A 36 6.41 4.39 22.90
C VAL A 36 7.20 5.29 23.85
N VAL A 37 7.61 6.47 23.39
CA VAL A 37 8.30 7.45 24.23
C VAL A 37 7.39 7.91 25.38
N ALA A 38 6.14 8.26 25.09
CA ALA A 38 5.14 8.68 26.09
C ALA A 38 4.87 7.60 27.14
N LEU A 39 4.83 6.33 26.71
CA LEU A 39 4.68 5.20 27.63
C LEU A 39 5.89 5.06 28.56
N GLY A 40 7.09 5.30 28.05
CA GLY A 40 8.33 5.33 28.84
C GLY A 40 8.39 6.47 29.85
N ASP A 41 7.74 7.60 29.55
CA ASP A 41 7.62 8.76 30.44
C ASP A 41 6.48 8.62 31.48
N GLY A 42 5.69 7.54 31.38
CA GLY A 42 4.58 7.23 32.29
C GLY A 42 3.23 7.86 31.90
N ASP A 43 3.16 8.61 30.80
CA ASP A 43 1.89 9.15 30.27
C ASP A 43 1.14 8.11 29.43
N SER A 44 0.49 7.20 30.14
CA SER A 44 -0.33 6.13 29.55
C SER A 44 -1.54 6.65 28.77
N ALA A 45 -2.06 7.83 29.09
CA ALA A 45 -3.19 8.42 28.38
C ALA A 45 -2.76 8.92 26.99
N LEU A 46 -1.67 9.68 26.92
CA LEU A 46 -1.09 10.15 25.66
C LEU A 46 -0.64 8.97 24.79
N ALA A 47 0.03 7.98 25.39
CA ALA A 47 0.46 6.77 24.69
C ALA A 47 -0.72 5.99 24.08
N GLY A 48 -1.82 5.85 24.83
CA GLY A 48 -3.04 5.20 24.35
C GLY A 48 -3.69 5.95 23.18
N ILE A 49 -3.79 7.27 23.26
CA ILE A 49 -4.34 8.11 22.19
C ILE A 49 -3.48 8.00 20.93
N LEU A 50 -2.16 8.17 21.06
CA LEU A 50 -1.24 8.09 19.92
C LEU A 50 -1.20 6.68 19.31
N GLY A 51 -1.30 5.64 20.13
CA GLY A 51 -1.45 4.26 19.67
C GLY A 51 -2.73 4.06 18.86
N ALA A 52 -3.87 4.59 19.31
CA ALA A 52 -5.12 4.53 18.56
C ALA A 52 -5.02 5.29 17.23
N VAL A 53 -4.41 6.49 17.23
CA VAL A 53 -4.16 7.28 16.02
C VAL A 53 -3.27 6.53 15.04
N ALA A 54 -2.23 5.85 15.54
CA ALA A 54 -1.35 5.03 14.72
C ALA A 54 -2.13 3.87 14.07
N LEU A 55 -2.96 3.14 14.82
CA LEU A 55 -3.76 2.04 14.28
C LEU A 55 -4.74 2.50 13.19
N ILE A 56 -5.41 3.64 13.40
CA ILE A 56 -6.33 4.20 12.41
C ILE A 56 -5.57 4.63 11.15
N SER A 57 -4.42 5.29 11.32
CA SER A 57 -3.58 5.73 10.20
C SER A 57 -3.02 4.55 9.41
N PHE A 58 -2.66 3.47 10.10
CA PHE A 58 -2.20 2.23 9.47
C PHE A 58 -3.31 1.59 8.66
N ALA A 59 -4.52 1.47 9.23
CA ALA A 59 -5.68 0.94 8.53
C ALA A 59 -6.02 1.77 7.28
N ALA A 60 -5.93 3.10 7.36
CA ALA A 60 -6.11 3.98 6.21
C ALA A 60 -5.05 3.72 5.13
N SER A 61 -3.78 3.56 5.50
CA SER A 61 -2.69 3.21 4.58
C SER A 61 -2.97 1.90 3.82
N LEU A 62 -3.46 0.87 4.52
CA LEU A 62 -3.86 -0.39 3.89
C LEU A 62 -5.00 -0.21 2.87
N VAL A 63 -5.97 0.67 3.14
CA VAL A 63 -7.06 0.96 2.19
C VAL A 63 -6.52 1.64 0.93
N PHE A 64 -5.60 2.60 1.08
CA PHE A 64 -4.95 3.25 -0.06
C PHE A 64 -4.17 2.26 -0.92
N PHE A 65 -3.36 1.39 -0.30
CA PHE A 65 -2.61 0.37 -1.03
C PHE A 65 -3.50 -0.72 -1.63
N ALA A 66 -4.60 -1.11 -0.97
CA ALA A 66 -5.55 -2.06 -1.54
C ALA A 66 -6.25 -1.49 -2.78
N ALA A 67 -6.63 -0.20 -2.74
CA ALA A 67 -7.21 0.49 -3.88
C ALA A 67 -6.21 0.61 -5.04
N ASP A 68 -4.94 0.91 -4.74
CA ASP A 68 -3.86 0.96 -5.72
C ASP A 68 -3.55 -0.44 -6.32
N SER A 69 -3.49 -1.48 -5.49
CA SER A 69 -3.25 -2.86 -5.91
C SER A 69 -4.32 -3.37 -6.87
N ASN A 70 -5.61 -3.17 -6.55
CA ASN A 70 -6.72 -3.59 -7.42
C ASN A 70 -6.71 -2.90 -8.78
N ARG A 71 -6.13 -1.70 -8.87
CA ARG A 71 -5.92 -1.00 -10.14
C ARG A 71 -4.76 -1.61 -10.92
N SER A 72 -3.65 -1.96 -10.25
CA SER A 72 -2.45 -2.52 -10.86
C SER A 72 -2.57 -3.97 -11.33
N GLU A 73 -3.61 -4.72 -10.92
CA GLU A 73 -3.88 -6.10 -11.38
C GLU A 73 -4.09 -6.22 -12.90
N GLY A 74 -4.36 -5.10 -13.60
CA GLY A 74 -4.45 -5.05 -15.06
C GLY A 74 -3.12 -4.78 -15.79
N ALA A 75 -2.02 -4.51 -15.07
CA ALA A 75 -0.74 -4.18 -15.68
C ALA A 75 -0.07 -5.44 -16.26
N PRO A 76 0.27 -5.47 -17.57
CA PRO A 76 0.94 -6.62 -18.16
C PRO A 76 2.27 -6.86 -17.46
N LEU A 77 2.37 -7.98 -16.75
CA LEU A 77 3.62 -8.36 -16.10
C LEU A 77 4.75 -8.42 -17.14
N PRO A 78 5.94 -7.87 -16.86
CA PRO A 78 7.08 -7.84 -17.80
C PRO A 78 7.73 -9.22 -17.97
N PHE A 79 7.01 -10.29 -17.65
CA PHE A 79 7.46 -11.64 -17.93
C PHE A 79 7.41 -11.87 -19.44
N PRO A 80 8.52 -12.33 -20.05
CA PRO A 80 8.53 -12.84 -21.41
C PRO A 80 7.35 -13.80 -21.61
N SER A 81 6.69 -13.74 -22.77
CA SER A 81 5.52 -14.55 -23.08
C SER A 81 5.72 -16.06 -22.93
N TRP A 82 6.99 -16.52 -22.93
CA TRP A 82 7.37 -17.91 -22.80
C TRP A 82 7.29 -18.44 -21.35
N LEU A 83 7.23 -17.55 -20.36
CA LEU A 83 6.98 -17.89 -18.94
C LEU A 83 5.49 -17.89 -18.56
N ARG A 84 4.59 -17.56 -19.50
CA ARG A 84 3.13 -17.54 -19.27
C ARG A 84 2.43 -18.85 -19.66
N THR A 85 3.16 -19.76 -20.28
CA THR A 85 2.72 -21.13 -20.55
C THR A 85 2.72 -21.90 -19.22
N GLU A 86 1.78 -22.81 -18.99
CA GLU A 86 1.74 -23.80 -17.88
C GLU A 86 0.83 -23.55 -16.66
N SER A 87 -0.36 -22.94 -16.82
CA SER A 87 -1.45 -23.16 -15.84
C SER A 87 -2.74 -23.75 -16.41
N GLU A 88 -2.89 -23.80 -17.73
CA GLU A 88 -4.09 -24.37 -18.37
C GLU A 88 -4.07 -25.91 -18.46
N THR A 89 -2.91 -26.56 -18.35
CA THR A 89 -2.76 -28.02 -18.47
C THR A 89 -2.82 -28.81 -17.16
N ALA A 90 -2.93 -28.16 -16.00
CA ALA A 90 -2.96 -28.85 -14.71
C ALA A 90 -4.38 -29.17 -14.19
N ALA A 91 -5.44 -28.72 -14.88
CA ALA A 91 -6.83 -28.99 -14.51
C ALA A 91 -7.46 -30.17 -15.27
N GLU A 92 -6.70 -30.83 -16.15
CA GLU A 92 -7.16 -31.98 -16.93
C GLU A 92 -6.20 -33.17 -16.75
N VAL A 93 -6.14 -33.72 -15.53
CA VAL A 93 -5.69 -35.10 -15.28
C VAL A 93 -6.56 -35.74 -14.22
#